data_AF-A0A3D4TYC7-F1
#
_entry.id   AF-A0A3D4TYC7-F1
#
_cell.length_a   1.000
_cell.length_b   1.000
_cell.length_c   1.000
_cell.angle_alpha   90.00
_cell.angle_beta   90.00
_cell.angle_gamma   90.00
#
_symmetry.space_group_name_H-M   'P 1'
#
loop_
_entity.id
_entity.type
_entity.pdbx_description
1 polymer ?
#
loop_
_entity_poly.entity_id
_entity_poly.type
_entity_poly.pdbx_seq_one_letter_code
_entity_poly.pdbx_strand_id
1 'polypeptide(L)'
;MKNILIIMIMGTFLTLNAQESKENRLIKSPKWKNGERFIYKREIVLKSTKEIVFPLLCPVREYEWFNDWKCTMIFSESGVAENNNIFYVNMGFPLFKKQVFHVVKYEPNVNITFLIFINGVATILFGADLEQLSSDSCRMTVFYEATGISRFGNFFLRNIGKKEMETNTNNIENDLVYWLENNKKRPKNK
;
A
#
# COMPACT_ATOMS: atom_id res chain seq x y z
N MET A 1 -24.22 31.93 60.33
CA MET A 1 -24.16 30.73 59.46
C MET A 1 -24.04 31.03 57.95
N LYS A 2 -24.41 32.22 57.43
CA LYS A 2 -24.31 32.52 55.98
C LYS A 2 -22.89 32.75 55.43
N ASN A 3 -21.92 33.18 56.24
CA ASN A 3 -20.56 33.50 55.76
C ASN A 3 -19.63 32.29 55.60
N ILE A 4 -19.89 31.17 56.28
CA ILE A 4 -19.06 29.95 56.16
C ILE A 4 -19.35 29.21 54.85
N LEU A 5 -20.61 29.25 54.38
CA LEU A 5 -21.03 28.60 53.14
C LEU A 5 -20.41 29.29 51.90
N ILE A 6 -20.21 30.61 51.93
CA ILE A 6 -19.61 31.38 50.82
C ILE A 6 -18.12 31.06 50.66
N ILE A 7 -17.38 30.87 51.76
CA ILE A 7 -15.94 30.56 51.74
C ILE A 7 -15.69 29.14 51.18
N MET A 8 -16.54 28.15 51.52
CA MET A 8 -16.42 26.79 50.97
C MET A 8 -16.74 26.73 49.47
N ILE A 9 -17.70 27.51 48.98
CA ILE A 9 -18.04 27.54 47.54
C ILE A 9 -16.91 28.18 46.72
N MET A 10 -16.31 29.28 47.21
CA MET A 10 -15.15 29.92 46.57
C MET A 10 -13.89 29.04 46.58
N GLY A 11 -13.64 28.32 47.68
CA GLY A 11 -12.52 27.38 47.80
C GLY A 11 -12.60 26.23 46.79
N THR A 12 -13.79 25.65 46.63
CA THR A 12 -14.05 24.56 45.67
C THR A 12 -13.90 25.03 44.22
N PHE A 13 -14.34 26.25 43.90
CA PHE A 13 -14.18 26.85 42.57
C PHE A 13 -12.72 27.15 42.21
N LEU A 14 -11.91 27.60 43.18
CA LEU A 14 -10.48 27.84 42.97
C LEU A 14 -9.69 26.54 42.77
N THR A 15 -10.05 25.46 43.46
CA THR A 15 -9.42 24.14 43.27
C THR A 15 -9.81 23.49 41.95
N LEU A 16 -11.05 23.63 41.49
CA LEU A 16 -11.49 23.15 40.17
C LEU A 16 -10.74 23.84 39.03
N ASN A 17 -10.63 25.18 39.06
CA ASN A 17 -9.88 25.95 38.06
C ASN A 17 -8.36 25.67 38.08
N ALA A 18 -7.79 25.35 39.24
CA ALA A 18 -6.38 24.96 39.36
C ALA A 18 -6.10 23.53 38.84
N GLN A 19 -7.06 22.62 38.92
CA GLN A 19 -7.00 21.29 38.29
C GLN A 19 -7.18 21.39 36.77
N GLU A 20 -8.16 22.16 36.30
CA GLU A 20 -8.43 22.38 34.87
C GLU A 20 -7.24 23.04 34.14
N SER A 21 -6.52 23.95 34.80
CA SER A 21 -5.33 24.61 34.26
C SER A 21 -4.04 23.77 34.29
N LYS A 22 -4.02 22.66 35.06
CA LYS A 22 -2.94 21.66 35.04
C LYS A 22 -3.23 20.52 34.07
N GLU A 23 -4.47 20.09 33.92
CA GLU A 23 -4.88 19.06 32.96
C GLU A 23 -4.82 19.56 31.51
N ASN A 24 -5.12 20.84 31.25
CA ASN A 24 -4.91 21.46 29.93
C ASN A 24 -3.43 21.59 29.51
N ARG A 25 -2.48 21.31 30.40
CA ARG A 25 -1.03 21.39 30.12
C ARG A 25 -0.43 20.09 29.56
N LEU A 26 -1.24 19.05 29.33
CA LEU A 26 -0.76 17.72 28.91
C LEU A 26 -1.22 17.25 27.52
N ILE A 27 -2.02 18.03 26.78
CA ILE A 27 -2.35 17.67 25.39
C ILE A 27 -1.18 18.07 24.49
N LYS A 28 -0.12 17.26 24.48
CA LYS A 28 0.91 17.34 23.43
C LYS A 28 0.25 16.92 22.12
N SER A 29 -0.03 17.88 21.25
CA SER A 29 -0.49 17.58 19.89
C SER A 29 0.58 16.78 19.13
N PRO A 30 0.19 15.87 18.23
CA PRO A 30 1.16 15.14 17.42
C PRO A 30 1.97 16.13 16.58
N LYS A 31 3.29 15.95 16.56
CA LYS A 31 4.16 16.68 15.64
C LYS A 31 3.98 16.11 14.23
N TRP A 32 3.36 16.89 13.35
CA TRP A 32 3.21 16.52 11.95
C TRP A 32 4.53 16.71 11.19
N LYS A 33 4.86 15.75 10.33
CA LYS A 33 5.85 15.94 9.26
C LYS A 33 5.08 16.15 7.95
N ASN A 34 5.59 17.04 7.09
CA ASN A 34 5.01 17.28 5.77
C ASN A 34 5.36 16.13 4.82
N GLY A 35 4.75 14.96 5.02
CA GLY A 35 4.83 13.85 4.07
C GLY A 35 4.05 14.19 2.81
N GLU A 36 4.62 13.93 1.64
CA GLU A 36 3.94 14.13 0.37
C GLU A 36 3.27 12.84 -0.08
N ARG A 37 2.05 12.97 -0.58
CA ARG A 37 1.28 11.85 -1.13
C ARG A 37 1.29 11.90 -2.66
N PHE A 38 1.56 10.76 -3.26
CA PHE A 38 1.49 10.53 -4.69
C PHE A 38 0.47 9.41 -4.95
N ILE A 39 -0.43 9.64 -5.90
CA ILE A 39 -1.45 8.67 -6.30
C ILE A 39 -1.34 8.47 -7.80
N TYR A 40 -1.30 7.21 -8.22
CA TYR A 40 -1.36 6.80 -9.62
C TYR A 40 -2.32 5.63 -9.76
N LYS A 41 -3.18 5.68 -10.78
CA LYS A 41 -4.09 4.61 -11.15
C LYS A 41 -4.08 4.43 -12.65
N ARG A 42 -4.21 3.20 -13.11
CA ARG A 42 -4.36 2.87 -14.51
C ARG A 42 -5.30 1.71 -14.70
N GLU A 43 -6.22 1.87 -15.64
CA GLU A 43 -7.12 0.80 -16.08
C GLU A 43 -6.51 0.04 -17.26
N ILE A 44 -6.66 -1.28 -17.21
CA ILE A 44 -6.25 -2.22 -18.25
C ILE A 44 -7.47 -3.11 -18.52
N VAL A 45 -7.88 -3.22 -19.79
CA VAL A 45 -8.93 -4.15 -20.19
C VAL A 45 -8.28 -5.44 -20.67
N LEU A 46 -8.59 -6.54 -20.00
CA LEU A 46 -8.03 -7.86 -20.26
C LEU A 46 -9.09 -8.75 -20.93
N LYS A 47 -8.70 -9.47 -21.99
CA LYS A 47 -9.54 -10.48 -22.66
C LYS A 47 -9.56 -11.80 -21.89
N SER A 48 -9.95 -11.74 -20.62
CA SER A 48 -10.11 -12.88 -19.74
C SER A 48 -11.08 -12.54 -18.61
N THR A 49 -11.56 -13.54 -17.88
CA THR A 49 -12.42 -13.31 -16.71
C THR A 49 -11.58 -12.99 -15.48
N LYS A 50 -12.18 -12.30 -14.51
CA LYS A 50 -11.50 -11.99 -13.24
C LYS A 50 -11.11 -13.25 -12.46
N GLU A 51 -11.84 -14.36 -12.62
CA GLU A 51 -11.52 -15.65 -12.00
C GLU A 51 -10.22 -16.27 -12.55
N ILE A 52 -9.87 -15.96 -13.80
CA ILE A 52 -8.60 -16.36 -14.42
C ILE A 52 -7.49 -15.37 -14.04
N VAL A 53 -7.80 -14.06 -14.08
CA VAL A 53 -6.82 -12.99 -13.84
C VAL A 53 -6.40 -12.93 -12.37
N PHE A 54 -7.35 -12.97 -11.44
CA PHE A 54 -7.08 -12.72 -10.02
C PHE A 54 -6.00 -13.64 -9.42
N PRO A 55 -6.05 -14.97 -9.64
CA PRO A 55 -5.00 -15.84 -9.13
C PRO A 55 -3.61 -15.52 -9.68
N LEU A 56 -3.48 -14.92 -10.88
CA LEU A 56 -2.19 -14.53 -11.46
C LEU A 56 -1.53 -13.36 -10.72
N LEU A 57 -2.30 -12.59 -9.94
CA LEU A 57 -1.80 -11.50 -9.10
C LEU A 57 -1.16 -12.00 -7.79
N CYS A 58 -1.18 -13.31 -7.55
CA CYS A 58 -0.50 -13.94 -6.43
C CYS A 58 1.03 -13.92 -6.69
N PRO A 59 1.87 -13.48 -5.74
CA PRO A 59 3.32 -13.39 -5.94
C PRO A 59 3.98 -14.74 -6.24
N VAL A 60 3.34 -15.85 -5.90
CA VAL A 60 3.78 -17.21 -6.28
C VAL A 60 3.46 -17.51 -7.74
N ARG A 61 2.30 -17.08 -8.23
CA ARG A 61 1.88 -17.28 -9.62
C ARG A 61 2.48 -16.25 -10.58
N GLU A 62 2.95 -15.12 -10.08
CA GLU A 62 3.73 -14.15 -10.87
C GLU A 62 5.01 -14.77 -11.48
N TYR A 63 5.54 -15.85 -10.89
CA TYR A 63 6.59 -16.67 -11.51
C TYR A 63 6.19 -17.31 -12.84
N GLU A 64 4.91 -17.43 -13.16
CA GLU A 64 4.41 -18.02 -14.40
C GLU A 64 4.46 -17.04 -15.58
N TRP A 65 4.31 -15.74 -15.32
CA TRP A 65 4.06 -14.74 -16.37
C TRP A 65 4.99 -13.53 -16.32
N PHE A 66 5.34 -13.04 -15.13
CA PHE A 66 6.10 -11.80 -15.00
C PHE A 66 7.60 -12.07 -15.17
N ASN A 67 8.24 -11.34 -16.09
CA ASN A 67 9.66 -11.46 -16.33
C ASN A 67 10.47 -10.86 -15.17
N ASP A 68 11.60 -11.50 -14.84
CA ASP A 68 12.50 -11.10 -13.75
C ASP A 68 11.90 -11.09 -12.34
N TRP A 69 10.64 -11.51 -12.18
CA TRP A 69 10.02 -11.67 -10.88
C TRP A 69 10.74 -12.72 -10.05
N LYS A 70 11.15 -12.30 -8.85
CA LYS A 70 11.73 -13.15 -7.81
C LYS A 70 11.36 -12.60 -6.43
N CYS A 71 10.50 -13.32 -5.74
CA CYS A 71 10.19 -13.06 -4.34
C CYS A 71 10.66 -14.18 -3.41
N THR A 72 10.79 -13.88 -2.13
CA THR A 72 10.97 -14.87 -1.08
C THR A 72 9.82 -14.71 -0.09
N MET A 73 9.04 -15.78 0.07
CA MET A 73 7.97 -15.84 1.07
C MET A 73 8.57 -15.80 2.47
N ILE A 74 8.07 -14.89 3.31
CA ILE A 74 8.42 -14.82 4.73
C ILE A 74 7.38 -15.58 5.55
N PHE A 75 6.10 -15.38 5.23
CA PHE A 75 4.99 -16.01 5.93
C PHE A 75 3.77 -16.19 5.01
N SER A 76 3.18 -17.38 5.06
CA SER A 76 1.89 -17.76 4.48
C SER A 76 1.42 -19.06 5.14
N GLU A 77 0.14 -19.16 5.45
CA GLU A 77 -0.50 -20.40 5.88
C GLU A 77 -0.82 -21.30 4.69
N SER A 78 -1.36 -20.75 3.60
CA SER A 78 -1.74 -21.53 2.41
C SER A 78 -0.61 -21.76 1.39
N GLY A 79 0.49 -21.01 1.51
CA GLY A 79 1.56 -21.02 0.52
C GLY A 79 1.27 -20.18 -0.74
N VAL A 80 0.16 -19.43 -0.77
CA VAL A 80 -0.22 -18.49 -1.83
C VAL A 80 -0.62 -17.13 -1.23
N ALA A 81 -1.03 -16.17 -2.07
CA ALA A 81 -1.56 -14.90 -1.59
C ALA A 81 -2.81 -15.12 -0.72
N GLU A 82 -2.81 -14.52 0.46
CA GLU A 82 -3.92 -14.44 1.39
C GLU A 82 -3.73 -13.20 2.29
N ASN A 83 -4.74 -12.83 3.08
CA ASN A 83 -4.59 -11.73 4.03
C ASN A 83 -3.44 -12.00 5.01
N ASN A 84 -2.63 -10.98 5.27
CA ASN A 84 -1.45 -11.05 6.14
C ASN A 84 -0.30 -11.92 5.65
N ASN A 85 -0.34 -12.37 4.40
CA ASN A 85 0.83 -12.90 3.72
C ASN A 85 1.95 -11.86 3.69
N ILE A 86 3.18 -12.28 3.96
CA ILE A 86 4.37 -11.43 3.92
C ILE A 86 5.43 -12.08 3.04
N PHE A 87 6.00 -11.30 2.13
CA PHE A 87 7.14 -11.71 1.32
C PHE A 87 8.06 -10.52 1.11
N TYR A 88 9.23 -10.77 0.50
CA TYR A 88 10.10 -9.70 0.06
C TYR A 88 10.58 -9.90 -1.37
N VAL A 89 10.93 -8.80 -2.00
CA VAL A 89 11.56 -8.74 -3.33
C VAL A 89 12.94 -8.10 -3.20
N ASN A 90 13.92 -8.66 -3.91
CA ASN A 90 15.25 -8.08 -3.99
C ASN A 90 15.35 -7.17 -5.21
N MET A 91 15.35 -5.86 -5.02
CA MET A 91 15.32 -4.88 -6.11
C MET A 91 16.71 -4.54 -6.69
N GLY A 92 17.79 -5.16 -6.21
CA GLY A 92 19.16 -4.95 -6.74
C GLY A 92 19.78 -3.57 -6.45
N PHE A 93 19.03 -2.61 -5.91
CA PHE A 93 19.54 -1.27 -5.56
C PHE A 93 20.04 -1.19 -4.10
N PRO A 94 21.19 -0.57 -3.81
CA PRO A 94 21.76 -0.55 -2.45
C PRO A 94 20.83 0.02 -1.37
N LEU A 95 20.12 1.11 -1.67
CA LEU A 95 19.17 1.75 -0.73
C LEU A 95 17.81 1.02 -0.63
N PHE A 96 17.50 0.15 -1.59
CA PHE A 96 16.21 -0.53 -1.70
C PHE A 96 16.36 -2.05 -1.80
N LYS A 97 17.47 -2.57 -1.26
CA LYS A 97 17.96 -3.93 -1.53
C LYS A 97 16.90 -5.01 -1.27
N LYS A 98 16.08 -4.79 -0.24
CA LYS A 98 14.98 -5.66 0.15
C LYS A 98 13.74 -4.81 0.40
N GLN A 99 12.68 -5.07 -0.35
CA GLN A 99 11.38 -4.45 -0.13
C GLN A 99 10.43 -5.50 0.43
N VAL A 100 9.82 -5.21 1.58
CA VAL A 100 8.85 -6.10 2.22
C VAL A 100 7.47 -5.73 1.73
N PHE A 101 6.73 -6.74 1.29
CA PHE A 101 5.36 -6.67 0.85
C PHE A 101 4.50 -7.40 1.88
N HIS A 102 3.44 -6.75 2.33
CA HIS A 102 2.44 -7.30 3.24
C HIS A 102 1.09 -7.21 2.55
N VAL A 103 0.42 -8.34 2.31
CA VAL A 103 -0.96 -8.34 1.82
C VAL A 103 -1.88 -7.82 2.92
N VAL A 104 -2.35 -6.59 2.74
CA VAL A 104 -3.23 -5.91 3.69
C VAL A 104 -4.70 -6.03 3.30
N LYS A 105 -4.98 -6.43 2.07
CA LYS A 105 -6.32 -6.73 1.58
C LYS A 105 -6.27 -7.83 0.52
N TYR A 106 -7.08 -8.86 0.73
CA TYR A 106 -7.26 -9.98 -0.18
C TYR A 106 -8.74 -10.35 -0.23
N GLU A 107 -9.39 -9.98 -1.31
CA GLU A 107 -10.79 -10.26 -1.63
C GLU A 107 -10.81 -11.02 -2.95
N PRO A 108 -10.99 -12.35 -2.94
CA PRO A 108 -10.95 -13.18 -4.14
C PRO A 108 -11.77 -12.61 -5.30
N ASN A 109 -11.14 -12.52 -6.48
CA ASN A 109 -11.75 -12.01 -7.71
C ASN A 109 -12.18 -10.54 -7.66
N VAL A 110 -11.77 -9.77 -6.65
CA VAL A 110 -12.19 -8.37 -6.46
C VAL A 110 -11.00 -7.46 -6.21
N ASN A 111 -10.17 -7.75 -5.22
CA ASN A 111 -9.06 -6.88 -4.85
C ASN A 111 -7.90 -7.66 -4.22
N ILE A 112 -6.69 -7.27 -4.60
CA ILE A 112 -5.49 -7.59 -3.82
C ILE A 112 -4.68 -6.31 -3.63
N THR A 113 -4.30 -6.04 -2.38
CA THR A 113 -3.52 -4.86 -2.00
C THR A 113 -2.35 -5.24 -1.11
N PHE A 114 -1.18 -4.76 -1.51
CA PHE A 114 0.07 -4.87 -0.78
C PHE A 114 0.42 -3.53 -0.13
N LEU A 115 0.78 -3.56 1.15
CA LEU A 115 1.57 -2.51 1.76
C LEU A 115 3.04 -2.81 1.53
N ILE A 116 3.72 -1.91 0.85
CA ILE A 116 5.17 -1.94 0.64
C ILE A 116 5.81 -0.93 1.56
N PHE A 117 6.71 -1.41 2.42
CA PHE A 117 7.52 -0.55 3.27
C PHE A 117 8.91 -0.36 2.69
N ILE A 118 9.21 0.86 2.26
CA ILE A 118 10.54 1.26 1.81
C ILE A 118 11.24 1.97 2.96
N ASN A 119 12.15 1.26 3.62
CA ASN A 119 12.77 1.67 4.86
C ASN A 119 13.28 3.13 4.84
N GLY A 120 12.70 3.98 5.69
CA GLY A 120 13.07 5.40 5.83
C GLY A 120 12.69 6.30 4.65
N VAL A 121 12.03 5.78 3.62
CA VAL A 121 11.72 6.52 2.37
C VAL A 121 10.23 6.72 2.20
N ALA A 122 9.45 5.64 2.06
CA ALA A 122 8.02 5.75 1.78
C ALA A 122 7.24 4.50 2.23
N THR A 123 5.94 4.69 2.41
CA THR A 123 4.95 3.61 2.45
C THR A 123 4.15 3.65 1.15
N ILE A 124 3.92 2.50 0.52
CA ILE A 124 3.15 2.42 -0.73
C ILE A 124 2.05 1.37 -0.57
N LEU A 125 0.82 1.75 -0.84
CA LEU A 125 -0.23 0.78 -1.17
C LEU A 125 -0.14 0.52 -2.67
N PHE A 126 0.12 -0.72 -3.05
CA PHE A 126 0.17 -1.16 -4.43
C PHE A 126 -0.80 -2.32 -4.59
N GLY A 127 -1.58 -2.35 -5.67
CA GLY A 127 -2.53 -3.43 -5.86
C GLY A 127 -3.32 -3.31 -7.13
N ALA A 128 -4.33 -4.15 -7.23
CA ALA A 128 -5.28 -4.14 -8.33
C ALA A 128 -6.71 -4.41 -7.84
N ASP A 129 -7.64 -3.65 -8.42
CA ASP A 129 -9.08 -3.94 -8.37
C ASP A 129 -9.50 -4.62 -9.68
N LEU A 130 -10.39 -5.61 -9.60
CA LEU A 130 -10.94 -6.32 -10.75
C LEU A 130 -12.46 -6.15 -10.85
N GLU A 131 -12.92 -5.88 -12.05
CA GLU A 131 -14.34 -5.75 -12.38
C GLU A 131 -14.65 -6.57 -13.63
N GLN A 132 -15.67 -7.43 -13.58
CA GLN A 132 -16.10 -8.19 -14.76
C GLN A 132 -16.83 -7.26 -15.73
N LEU A 133 -16.46 -7.25 -17.02
CA LEU A 133 -17.09 -6.42 -18.04
C LEU A 133 -18.05 -7.22 -18.95
N SER A 134 -17.67 -8.43 -19.35
CA SER A 134 -18.46 -9.35 -20.19
C SER A 134 -18.27 -10.80 -19.75
N SER A 135 -18.72 -11.79 -20.52
CA SER A 135 -18.43 -13.21 -20.26
C SER A 135 -16.95 -13.60 -20.42
N ASP A 136 -16.16 -12.78 -21.12
CA ASP A 136 -14.81 -13.08 -21.58
C ASP A 136 -13.82 -11.91 -21.38
N SER A 137 -14.22 -10.86 -20.68
CA SER A 137 -13.35 -9.71 -20.40
C SER A 137 -13.59 -9.10 -19.02
N CYS A 138 -12.51 -8.58 -18.44
CA CYS A 138 -12.53 -7.84 -17.18
C CYS A 138 -11.68 -6.57 -17.27
N ARG A 139 -11.99 -5.59 -16.43
CA ARG A 139 -11.15 -4.43 -16.17
C ARG A 139 -10.29 -4.71 -14.94
N MET A 140 -8.99 -4.43 -15.07
CA MET A 140 -8.04 -4.39 -13.97
C MET A 140 -7.57 -2.96 -13.74
N THR A 141 -7.83 -2.43 -12.55
CA THR A 141 -7.33 -1.11 -12.15
C THR A 141 -6.12 -1.28 -11.26
N VAL A 142 -4.93 -1.09 -11.83
CA VAL A 142 -3.67 -1.09 -11.07
C VAL A 142 -3.51 0.25 -10.38
N PHE A 143 -3.18 0.25 -9.10
CA PHE A 143 -3.04 1.49 -8.32
C PHE A 143 -1.79 1.51 -7.46
N TYR A 144 -1.33 2.73 -7.20
CA TYR A 144 -0.26 3.06 -6.29
C TYR A 144 -0.69 4.28 -5.46
N GLU A 145 -0.69 4.14 -4.15
CA GLU A 145 -0.84 5.26 -3.21
C GLU A 145 0.39 5.31 -2.31
N ALA A 146 1.32 6.21 -2.64
CA ALA A 146 2.58 6.35 -1.95
C ALA A 146 2.59 7.58 -1.05
N THR A 147 3.15 7.45 0.15
CA THR A 147 3.40 8.58 1.05
C THR A 147 4.86 8.60 1.46
N GLY A 148 5.53 9.72 1.21
CA GLY A 148 6.91 9.94 1.63
C GLY A 148 7.00 10.16 3.13
N ILE A 149 7.87 9.41 3.81
CA ILE A 149 8.05 9.49 5.27
C ILE A 149 9.32 10.26 5.67
N SER A 150 10.08 10.73 4.68
CA SER A 150 11.28 11.56 4.84
C SER A 150 11.40 12.59 3.73
N ARG A 151 12.29 13.59 3.89
CA ARG A 151 12.59 14.57 2.84
C ARG A 151 13.07 13.91 1.55
N PHE A 152 13.89 12.86 1.68
CA PHE A 152 14.33 12.06 0.55
C PHE A 152 13.17 11.29 -0.09
N GLY A 153 12.27 10.71 0.70
CA GLY A 153 11.04 10.08 0.22
C GLY A 153 10.16 11.02 -0.60
N ASN A 154 9.91 12.23 -0.09
CA ASN A 154 9.14 13.24 -0.82
C ASN A 154 9.83 13.60 -2.15
N PHE A 155 11.15 13.81 -2.13
CA PHE A 155 11.92 14.08 -3.36
C PHE A 155 11.84 12.91 -4.36
N PHE A 156 11.96 11.68 -3.89
CA PHE A 156 11.85 10.48 -4.72
C PHE A 156 10.48 10.39 -5.41
N LEU A 157 9.39 10.57 -4.66
CA LEU A 157 8.04 10.50 -5.20
C LEU A 157 7.77 11.59 -6.24
N ARG A 158 8.26 12.82 -6.03
CA ARG A 158 8.08 13.92 -7.01
C ARG A 158 8.78 13.68 -8.33
N ASN A 159 10.01 13.16 -8.30
CA ASN A 159 10.89 13.17 -9.47
C ASN A 159 10.93 11.83 -10.21
N ILE A 160 10.70 10.73 -9.50
CA ILE A 160 10.91 9.37 -10.04
C ILE A 160 9.61 8.57 -10.00
N GLY A 161 8.78 8.77 -8.96
CA GLY A 161 7.60 7.96 -8.67
C GLY A 161 6.68 7.72 -9.87
N LYS A 162 6.27 8.79 -10.57
CA LYS A 162 5.34 8.67 -11.70
C LYS A 162 5.90 7.81 -12.83
N LYS A 163 7.10 8.12 -13.31
CA LYS A 163 7.72 7.42 -14.44
C LYS A 163 7.97 5.94 -14.11
N GLU A 164 8.40 5.66 -12.89
CA GLU A 164 8.64 4.29 -12.43
C GLU A 164 7.34 3.48 -12.36
N MET A 165 6.27 4.05 -11.80
CA MET A 165 4.97 3.40 -11.72
C MET A 165 4.34 3.18 -13.10
N GLU A 166 4.48 4.13 -14.02
CA GLU A 166 4.07 3.96 -15.42
C GLU A 166 4.85 2.83 -16.10
N THR A 167 6.17 2.79 -15.94
CA THR A 167 7.04 1.75 -16.51
C THR A 167 6.69 0.38 -15.95
N ASN A 168 6.51 0.25 -14.62
CA ASN A 168 6.13 -1.00 -13.98
C ASN A 168 4.74 -1.46 -14.43
N THR A 169 3.77 -0.55 -14.52
CA THR A 169 2.42 -0.89 -14.97
C THR A 169 2.40 -1.32 -16.44
N ASN A 170 3.20 -0.66 -17.31
CA ASN A 170 3.40 -1.12 -18.69
C ASN A 170 3.98 -2.54 -18.75
N ASN A 171 4.95 -2.85 -17.90
CA ASN A 171 5.55 -4.19 -17.88
C ASN A 171 4.55 -5.25 -17.40
N ILE A 172 3.78 -4.94 -16.34
CA ILE A 172 2.68 -5.79 -15.84
C ILE A 172 1.68 -6.07 -16.95
N GLU A 173 1.17 -5.02 -17.61
CA GLU A 173 0.19 -5.15 -18.69
C GLU A 173 0.73 -6.01 -19.83
N ASN A 174 1.93 -5.69 -20.35
CA ASN A 174 2.49 -6.39 -21.50
C ASN A 174 2.76 -7.87 -21.21
N ASP A 175 3.30 -8.20 -20.04
CA ASP A 175 3.61 -9.59 -19.68
C ASP A 175 2.33 -10.38 -19.37
N LEU A 176 1.37 -9.78 -18.66
CA LEU A 176 0.11 -10.43 -18.31
C LEU A 176 -0.77 -10.67 -19.54
N VAL A 177 -0.95 -9.65 -20.40
CA VAL A 177 -1.71 -9.79 -21.65
C VAL A 177 -1.10 -10.89 -22.51
N TYR A 178 0.23 -10.88 -22.68
CA TYR A 178 0.90 -11.92 -23.45
C TYR A 178 0.67 -13.31 -22.86
N TRP A 179 0.76 -13.47 -21.53
CA TRP A 179 0.52 -14.75 -20.88
C TRP A 179 -0.93 -15.21 -21.04
N LEU A 180 -1.92 -14.33 -20.91
CA LEU A 180 -3.33 -14.67 -21.11
C LEU A 180 -3.62 -15.15 -22.54
N GLU A 181 -2.92 -14.59 -23.53
CA GLU A 181 -3.07 -14.97 -24.94
C GLU A 181 -2.30 -16.24 -25.32
N ASN A 182 -1.17 -16.51 -24.67
CA ASN A 182 -0.21 -17.53 -25.13
C ASN A 182 0.07 -18.65 -24.12
N ASN A 183 -0.42 -18.51 -22.88
CA ASN A 183 -0.17 -19.40 -21.74
C ASN A 183 1.32 -19.67 -21.50
N LYS A 184 2.18 -18.65 -21.71
CA LYS A 184 3.63 -18.70 -21.49
C LYS A 184 4.18 -17.29 -21.27
N LYS A 185 5.36 -17.17 -20.64
CA LYS A 185 6.04 -15.88 -20.47
C LYS A 185 6.34 -15.20 -21.79
N ARG A 186 6.23 -13.88 -21.80
CA ARG A 186 6.68 -13.05 -22.92
C ARG A 186 8.19 -13.21 -23.10
N PRO A 187 8.69 -13.54 -24.31
CA PRO A 187 10.12 -13.59 -24.58
C PRO A 187 10.79 -12.26 -24.26
N LYS A 188 11.98 -12.31 -23.65
CA LYS A 188 12.79 -11.10 -23.51
C LYS A 188 13.35 -10.72 -24.87
N ASN A 189 13.18 -9.46 -25.26
CA ASN A 189 13.93 -8.90 -26.38
C ASN A 189 15.42 -8.98 -26.00
N LYS A 190 16.20 -9.72 -26.80
CA LYS A 190 17.66 -9.81 -26.66
C LYS A 190 18.30 -8.49 -27.03
#